data_AF-A0A6M0HVY2-F1
#
_entry.id   AF-A0A6M0HVY2-F1
#
_cell.length_a   1.000
_cell.length_b   1.000
_cell.length_c   1.000
_cell.angle_alpha   90.00
_cell.angle_beta   90.00
_cell.angle_gamma   90.00
#
_symmetry.space_group_name_H-M   'P 1'
#
loop_
_entity.id
_entity.type
_entity.pdbx_description
1 polymer ?
#
loop_
_entity_poly.entity_id
_entity_poly.type
_entity_poly.pdbx_seq_one_letter_code
_entity_poly.pdbx_strand_id
1 'polypeptide(L)'
;MMAPWSPTQIDPRATETFNKNVFKFLLTGIDGSTTVVTESPETQKTGNAGKLELIGELLAAAQEELRQNWPDGAGLADQEDRLDEAMESVGDEAAERQTRLDDLRADRRATLEKLASQEDGRSEIVLTLGRFDLLAALYENDVARLDSLAEGGAALLAGARRPCPHCGADPEHQRHSHGMGEIEQTHAAVEAEVRKIRLEQADLKRTIVALLGKRDDLDGSIMALTREIEGIEASIRSELPLESSIRANYECLDQAREHVRRGLSVMRRIEDLEARKREIAAFKPTSLPRGSVVAGVSGSIGDEFAQDVQAILHAWRYPGPPRVSFDTKTHDITLNGDSRRGNGKGVRALMHSAFKIGVFVFCRRHGLPHPGIIALDSPLLSYRDGHKSRHGPFGRGRGARRPYQAQAPFLRVPAPDQR
;
A
#
# COMPACT_ATOMS: atom_id res chain seq x y z
N MET A 1 -22.69 -9.43 58.50
CA MET A 1 -21.37 -10.10 58.61
C MET A 1 -20.32 -9.04 58.29
N MET A 2 -19.59 -8.50 59.27
CA MET A 2 -18.63 -7.41 58.98
C MET A 2 -17.46 -7.94 58.16
N ALA A 3 -17.23 -7.32 57.00
CA ALA A 3 -16.18 -7.70 56.06
C ALA A 3 -14.77 -7.46 56.66
N PRO A 4 -13.75 -8.27 56.28
CA PRO A 4 -12.37 -8.14 56.77
C PRO A 4 -11.62 -6.90 56.25
N TRP A 5 -12.30 -6.08 55.46
CA TRP A 5 -11.80 -4.92 54.75
C TRP A 5 -11.46 -3.74 55.66
N SER A 6 -10.60 -2.85 55.17
CA SER A 6 -10.18 -1.65 55.89
C SER A 6 -11.37 -0.71 56.12
N PRO A 7 -11.48 0.00 57.25
CA PRO A 7 -12.49 1.03 57.45
C PRO A 7 -12.40 2.19 56.43
N THR A 8 -11.25 2.36 55.77
CA THR A 8 -11.03 3.34 54.70
C THR A 8 -11.49 2.86 53.32
N GLN A 9 -11.89 1.60 53.18
CA GLN A 9 -12.47 1.08 51.95
C GLN A 9 -13.94 1.51 51.84
N ILE A 10 -14.24 2.28 50.80
CA ILE A 10 -15.58 2.84 50.54
C ILE A 10 -16.31 2.02 49.49
N ASP A 11 -15.59 1.60 48.44
CA ASP A 11 -16.11 0.73 47.38
C ASP A 11 -15.15 -0.47 47.19
N PRO A 12 -15.67 -1.72 47.23
CA PRO A 12 -14.91 -2.94 46.90
C PRO A 12 -14.22 -2.93 45.53
N ARG A 13 -14.75 -2.17 44.56
CA ARG A 13 -14.26 -2.08 43.17
C ARG A 13 -13.27 -0.93 42.94
N ALA A 14 -13.12 -0.02 43.90
CA ALA A 14 -12.20 1.10 43.78
C ALA A 14 -10.74 0.71 44.06
N THR A 15 -9.79 1.38 43.41
CA THR A 15 -8.36 1.19 43.65
C THR A 15 -7.96 1.59 45.08
N GLU A 16 -6.86 1.03 45.59
CA GLU A 16 -6.36 1.36 46.93
C GLU A 16 -6.01 2.85 47.05
N THR A 17 -5.43 3.43 46.00
CA THR A 17 -5.13 4.87 45.90
C THR A 17 -6.39 5.73 46.00
N PHE A 18 -7.48 5.33 45.36
CA PHE A 18 -8.76 6.03 45.46
C PHE A 18 -9.27 6.02 46.90
N ASN A 19 -9.36 4.85 47.53
CA ASN A 19 -9.86 4.70 48.90
C ASN A 19 -9.02 5.52 49.90
N LYS A 20 -7.69 5.50 49.79
CA LYS A 20 -6.77 6.30 50.62
C LYS A 20 -6.97 7.80 50.42
N ASN A 21 -7.17 8.25 49.19
CA ASN A 21 -7.37 9.67 48.89
C ASN A 21 -8.75 10.18 49.29
N VAL A 22 -9.81 9.36 49.24
CA VAL A 22 -11.11 9.76 49.79
C VAL A 22 -11.04 9.89 51.31
N PHE A 23 -10.38 8.96 52.00
CA PHE A 23 -10.15 9.09 53.44
C PHE A 23 -9.34 10.34 53.78
N LYS A 24 -8.31 10.64 53.00
CA LYS A 24 -7.55 11.89 53.12
C LYS A 24 -8.40 13.13 52.89
N PHE A 25 -9.25 13.13 51.86
CA PHE A 25 -10.16 14.24 51.60
C PHE A 25 -11.09 14.48 52.79
N LEU A 26 -11.62 13.42 53.41
CA LEU A 26 -12.46 13.54 54.61
C LEU A 26 -11.70 14.15 55.81
N LEU A 27 -10.43 13.79 56.02
CA LEU A 27 -9.65 14.28 57.17
C LEU A 27 -8.93 15.61 56.92
N THR A 28 -8.83 16.09 55.68
CA THR A 28 -8.05 17.30 55.36
C THR A 28 -8.83 18.35 54.58
N GLY A 29 -9.96 17.98 53.96
CA GLY A 29 -10.70 18.82 53.01
C GLY A 29 -9.99 19.07 51.68
N ILE A 30 -8.78 18.51 51.48
CA ILE A 30 -7.96 18.74 50.29
C ILE A 30 -8.27 17.63 49.27
N ASP A 31 -8.82 18.00 48.12
CA ASP A 31 -9.00 17.08 47.00
C ASP A 31 -7.71 16.94 46.17
N GLY A 32 -7.61 15.86 45.42
CA GLY A 32 -6.42 15.59 44.59
C GLY A 32 -6.45 16.31 43.24
N SER A 33 -7.40 17.22 42.97
CA SER A 33 -7.71 17.73 41.63
C SER A 33 -6.56 18.49 40.95
N THR A 34 -5.63 19.04 41.74
CA THR A 34 -4.46 19.80 41.29
C THR A 34 -3.16 18.99 41.28
N THR A 35 -3.22 17.69 41.58
CA THR A 35 -2.02 16.86 41.76
C THR A 35 -1.56 16.28 40.43
N VAL A 36 -0.37 16.66 39.97
CA VAL A 36 0.28 16.05 38.81
C VAL A 36 1.00 14.78 39.26
N VAL A 37 0.61 13.63 38.71
CA VAL A 37 1.30 12.36 38.94
C VAL A 37 2.68 12.47 38.30
N THR A 38 3.71 12.48 39.15
CA THR A 38 5.10 12.42 38.71
C THR A 38 5.66 11.07 39.14
N GLU A 39 6.22 10.34 38.18
CA GLU A 39 6.93 9.09 38.48
C GLU A 39 8.11 9.38 39.39
N SER A 40 8.43 8.43 40.27
CA SER A 40 9.59 8.59 41.15
C SER A 40 10.88 8.75 40.32
N PRO A 41 11.89 9.49 40.82
CA PRO A 41 13.18 9.59 40.14
C PRO A 41 13.82 8.22 39.86
N GLU A 42 13.56 7.20 40.70
CA GLU A 42 14.00 5.83 40.48
C GLU A 42 13.27 5.18 39.29
N THR A 43 11.95 5.32 39.20
CA THR A 43 11.15 4.83 38.07
C THR A 43 11.58 5.47 36.76
N GLN A 44 11.82 6.79 36.76
CA GLN A 44 12.33 7.53 35.60
C GLN A 44 13.72 7.02 35.16
N LYS A 45 14.62 6.76 36.12
CA LYS A 45 15.96 6.19 35.84
C LYS A 45 15.85 4.79 35.24
N THR A 46 15.03 3.92 35.82
CA THR A 46 14.82 2.55 35.32
C THR A 46 14.21 2.57 33.91
N GLY A 47 13.21 3.42 33.66
CA GLY A 47 12.64 3.59 32.32
C GLY A 47 13.64 4.12 31.30
N ASN A 48 14.51 5.05 31.70
CA ASN A 48 15.57 5.57 30.82
C ASN A 48 16.64 4.50 30.53
N ALA A 49 17.02 3.71 31.54
CA ALA A 49 17.95 2.60 31.38
C ALA A 49 17.41 1.55 30.40
N GLY A 50 16.14 1.16 30.51
CA GLY A 50 15.51 0.22 29.58
C GLY A 50 15.42 0.76 28.14
N LYS A 51 15.20 2.07 27.96
CA LYS A 51 15.25 2.71 26.63
C LYS A 51 16.66 2.68 26.03
N LEU A 52 17.69 2.90 26.84
CA LEU A 52 19.09 2.83 26.41
C LEU A 52 19.51 1.39 26.04
N GLU A 53 19.05 0.40 26.81
CA GLU A 53 19.28 -1.02 26.52
C GLU A 53 18.64 -1.40 25.19
N LEU A 54 17.36 -1.09 24.99
CA LEU A 54 16.65 -1.37 23.73
C LEU A 54 17.32 -0.68 22.52
N ILE A 55 17.69 0.60 22.62
CA ILE A 55 18.42 1.28 21.53
C ILE A 55 19.79 0.63 21.31
N GLY A 56 20.47 0.18 22.38
CA GLY A 56 21.72 -0.56 22.29
C GLY A 56 21.57 -1.86 21.50
N GLU A 57 20.52 -2.63 21.75
CA GLU A 57 20.20 -3.85 21.00
C GLU A 57 19.90 -3.56 19.53
N LEU A 58 19.07 -2.54 19.25
CA LEU A 58 18.74 -2.13 17.88
C LEU A 58 19.97 -1.62 17.11
N LEU A 59 20.87 -0.88 17.77
CA LEU A 59 22.14 -0.45 17.19
C LEU A 59 23.03 -1.63 16.87
N ALA A 60 23.20 -2.57 17.81
CA ALA A 60 24.02 -3.75 17.59
C ALA A 60 23.49 -4.60 16.42
N ALA A 61 22.17 -4.78 16.34
CA ALA A 61 21.53 -5.48 15.23
C ALA A 61 21.76 -4.77 13.88
N ALA A 62 21.59 -3.44 13.84
CA ALA A 62 21.79 -2.65 12.63
C ALA A 62 23.26 -2.62 12.17
N GLN A 63 24.21 -2.51 13.12
CA GLN A 63 25.65 -2.55 12.84
C GLN A 63 26.08 -3.93 12.32
N GLU A 64 25.52 -5.00 12.89
CA GLU A 64 25.79 -6.36 12.40
C GLU A 64 25.21 -6.59 11.00
N GLU A 65 23.99 -6.13 10.74
CA GLU A 65 23.38 -6.16 9.40
C GLU A 65 24.26 -5.43 8.37
N LEU A 66 24.78 -4.25 8.73
CA LEU A 66 25.69 -3.48 7.88
C LEU A 66 26.99 -4.27 7.62
N ARG A 67 27.61 -4.80 8.67
CA ARG A 67 28.89 -5.54 8.58
C ARG A 67 28.78 -6.82 7.74
N GLN A 68 27.64 -7.52 7.82
CA GLN A 68 27.44 -8.77 7.08
C GLN A 68 27.17 -8.55 5.59
N ASN A 69 26.34 -7.56 5.26
CA ASN A 69 25.86 -7.36 3.89
C ASN A 69 26.64 -6.29 3.12
N TRP A 70 27.28 -5.34 3.82
CA TRP A 70 28.07 -4.24 3.24
C TRP A 70 29.38 -4.03 4.02
N PRO A 71 30.40 -4.90 3.80
CA PRO A 71 31.66 -4.84 4.54
C PRO A 71 32.43 -3.52 4.39
N ASP A 72 32.25 -2.83 3.26
CA ASP A 72 32.84 -1.53 2.95
C ASP A 72 31.77 -0.42 3.00
N GLY A 73 31.18 -0.22 4.18
CA GLY A 73 30.10 0.76 4.36
C GLY A 73 30.50 2.21 4.02
N ALA A 74 31.77 2.58 4.17
CA ALA A 74 32.23 3.94 3.92
C ALA A 74 32.24 4.32 2.42
N GLY A 75 32.46 3.34 1.54
CA GLY A 75 32.48 3.56 0.09
C GLY A 75 31.10 3.55 -0.59
N LEU A 76 30.01 3.31 0.16
CA LEU A 76 28.68 3.13 -0.44
C LEU A 76 28.14 4.40 -1.13
N ALA A 77 28.43 5.59 -0.60
CA ALA A 77 27.99 6.84 -1.21
C ALA A 77 28.68 7.08 -2.57
N ASP A 78 30.02 6.98 -2.59
CA ASP A 78 30.80 7.08 -3.83
C ASP A 78 30.42 5.98 -4.84
N GLN A 79 30.05 4.78 -4.35
CA GLN A 79 29.56 3.70 -5.20
C GLN A 79 28.18 4.00 -5.78
N GLU A 80 27.27 4.62 -5.03
CA GLU A 80 25.97 5.07 -5.54
C GLU A 80 26.16 6.08 -6.67
N ASP A 81 26.99 7.10 -6.48
CA ASP A 81 27.27 8.13 -7.49
C ASP A 81 27.82 7.52 -8.78
N ARG A 82 28.82 6.62 -8.66
CA ARG A 82 29.39 5.91 -9.82
C ARG A 82 28.38 5.02 -10.54
N LEU A 83 27.45 4.42 -9.81
CA LEU A 83 26.39 3.59 -10.39
C LEU A 83 25.35 4.46 -11.09
N ASP A 84 24.97 5.60 -10.53
CA ASP A 84 24.06 6.55 -11.18
C ASP A 84 24.68 7.10 -12.50
N GLU A 85 25.97 7.47 -12.50
CA GLU A 85 26.70 7.88 -13.73
C GLU A 85 26.73 6.75 -14.78
N ALA A 86 27.05 5.52 -14.37
CA ALA A 86 27.07 4.37 -15.27
C ALA A 86 25.67 4.06 -15.84
N MET A 87 24.63 4.17 -15.02
CA MET A 87 23.25 3.96 -15.45
C MET A 87 22.77 5.03 -16.43
N GLU A 88 23.15 6.30 -16.24
CA GLU A 88 22.86 7.37 -17.18
C GLU A 88 23.53 7.08 -18.54
N SER A 89 24.81 6.75 -18.55
CA SER A 89 25.54 6.39 -19.78
C SER A 89 24.94 5.18 -20.51
N VAL A 90 24.55 4.12 -19.78
CA VAL A 90 23.91 2.93 -20.37
C VAL A 90 22.49 3.25 -20.84
N GLY A 91 21.78 4.13 -20.13
CA GLY A 91 20.46 4.62 -20.52
C GLY A 91 20.49 5.39 -21.83
N ASP A 92 21.48 6.27 -22.02
CA ASP A 92 21.69 7.01 -23.27
C ASP A 92 22.01 6.06 -24.43
N GLU A 93 22.91 5.08 -24.22
CA GLU A 93 23.23 4.07 -25.22
C GLU A 93 21.99 3.23 -25.60
N ALA A 94 21.16 2.85 -24.61
CA ALA A 94 19.92 2.14 -24.84
C ALA A 94 18.94 2.96 -25.69
N ALA A 95 18.80 4.25 -25.39
CA ALA A 95 17.92 5.15 -26.13
C ALA A 95 18.37 5.34 -27.58
N GLU A 96 19.69 5.49 -27.83
CA GLU A 96 20.23 5.59 -29.19
C GLU A 96 19.94 4.31 -29.99
N ARG A 97 20.21 3.14 -29.40
CA ARG A 97 19.98 1.83 -30.04
C ARG A 97 18.51 1.58 -30.32
N GLN A 98 17.63 1.92 -29.39
CA GLN A 98 16.19 1.81 -29.56
C GLN A 98 15.69 2.69 -30.70
N THR A 99 16.17 3.95 -30.76
CA THR A 99 15.86 4.87 -31.87
C THR A 99 16.30 4.28 -33.21
N ARG A 100 17.53 3.77 -33.28
CA ARG A 100 18.06 3.13 -34.49
C ARG A 100 17.22 1.92 -34.94
N LEU A 101 16.79 1.08 -34.00
CA LEU A 101 15.92 -0.06 -34.32
C LEU A 101 14.56 0.39 -34.84
N ASP A 102 14.00 1.46 -34.30
CA ASP A 102 12.71 2.00 -34.73
C ASP A 102 12.80 2.64 -36.11
N ASP A 103 13.88 3.36 -36.40
CA ASP A 103 14.18 3.89 -37.74
C ASP A 103 14.33 2.75 -38.77
N LEU A 104 15.12 1.72 -38.46
CA LEU A 104 15.26 0.55 -39.35
C LEU A 104 13.93 -0.16 -39.60
N ARG A 105 13.05 -0.23 -38.60
CA ARG A 105 11.70 -0.82 -38.74
C ARG A 105 10.78 0.05 -39.58
N ALA A 106 10.89 1.37 -39.45
CA ALA A 106 10.14 2.32 -40.27
C ALA A 106 10.59 2.24 -41.73
N ASP A 107 11.90 2.24 -41.97
CA ASP A 107 12.49 2.09 -43.30
C ASP A 107 12.07 0.76 -43.94
N ARG A 108 12.16 -0.36 -43.21
CA ARG A 108 11.71 -1.67 -43.73
C ARG A 108 10.24 -1.61 -44.19
N ARG A 109 9.38 -0.97 -43.41
CA ARG A 109 7.95 -0.84 -43.74
C ARG A 109 7.74 -0.01 -44.99
N ALA A 110 8.41 1.14 -45.09
CA ALA A 110 8.32 2.02 -46.25
C ALA A 110 8.84 1.33 -47.53
N THR A 111 9.95 0.58 -47.44
CA THR A 111 10.52 -0.14 -48.58
C THR A 111 9.65 -1.33 -49.00
N LEU A 112 9.02 -2.04 -48.06
CA LEU A 112 8.01 -3.08 -48.36
C LEU A 112 6.78 -2.51 -49.07
N GLU A 113 6.28 -1.35 -48.65
CA GLU A 113 5.15 -0.69 -49.31
C GLU A 113 5.49 -0.26 -50.74
N LYS A 114 6.70 0.27 -50.95
CA LYS A 114 7.21 0.57 -52.30
C LYS A 114 7.30 -0.69 -53.15
N LEU A 115 7.84 -1.78 -52.60
CA LEU A 115 7.96 -3.07 -53.29
C LEU A 115 6.59 -3.56 -53.78
N ALA A 116 5.60 -3.59 -52.88
CA ALA A 116 4.24 -4.00 -53.21
C ALA A 116 3.64 -3.15 -54.35
N SER A 117 3.83 -1.82 -54.29
CA SER A 117 3.37 -0.93 -55.35
C SER A 117 4.04 -1.20 -56.71
N GLN A 118 5.34 -1.56 -56.74
CA GLN A 118 6.02 -1.93 -57.98
C GLN A 118 5.52 -3.29 -58.51
N GLU A 119 5.27 -4.26 -57.62
CA GLU A 119 4.75 -5.58 -57.98
C GLU A 119 3.33 -5.49 -58.56
N ASP A 120 2.47 -4.65 -57.99
CA ASP A 120 1.14 -4.34 -58.50
C ASP A 120 1.20 -3.74 -59.91
N GLY A 121 2.04 -2.71 -60.10
CA GLY A 121 2.24 -2.07 -61.39
C GLY A 121 2.79 -3.03 -62.46
N ARG A 122 3.71 -3.91 -62.06
CA ARG A 122 4.23 -4.97 -62.95
C ARG A 122 3.13 -5.95 -63.34
N SER A 123 2.30 -6.37 -62.38
CA SER A 123 1.20 -7.29 -62.62
C SER A 123 0.16 -6.70 -63.59
N GLU A 124 -0.14 -5.41 -63.46
CA GLU A 124 -1.00 -4.69 -64.39
C GLU A 124 -0.44 -4.69 -65.83
N ILE A 125 0.86 -4.45 -65.99
CA ILE A 125 1.51 -4.49 -67.32
C ILE A 125 1.45 -5.90 -67.91
N VAL A 126 1.71 -6.95 -67.13
CA VAL A 126 1.64 -8.34 -67.58
C VAL A 126 0.23 -8.69 -68.08
N LEU A 127 -0.80 -8.28 -67.33
CA LEU A 127 -2.19 -8.49 -67.76
C LEU A 127 -2.52 -7.71 -69.04
N THR A 128 -2.02 -6.48 -69.17
CA THR A 128 -2.24 -5.64 -70.36
C THR A 128 -1.56 -6.23 -71.59
N LEU A 129 -0.32 -6.70 -71.46
CA LEU A 129 0.40 -7.39 -72.53
C LEU A 129 -0.37 -8.62 -73.02
N GLY A 130 -0.88 -9.46 -72.11
CA GLY A 130 -1.69 -10.62 -72.49
C GLY A 130 -2.98 -10.24 -73.26
N ARG A 131 -3.60 -9.09 -72.95
CA ARG A 131 -4.74 -8.57 -73.72
C ARG A 131 -4.32 -8.08 -75.11
N PHE A 132 -3.15 -7.45 -75.22
CA PHE A 132 -2.62 -6.98 -76.49
C PHE A 132 -2.18 -8.12 -77.40
N ASP A 133 -1.69 -9.24 -76.86
CA ASP A 133 -1.40 -10.43 -77.64
C ASP A 133 -2.68 -11.01 -78.27
N LEU A 134 -3.79 -11.04 -77.52
CA LEU A 134 -5.10 -11.44 -78.06
C LEU A 134 -5.60 -10.49 -79.14
N LEU A 135 -5.43 -9.18 -78.94
CA LEU A 135 -5.80 -8.17 -79.94
C LEU A 135 -4.96 -8.31 -81.21
N ALA A 136 -3.66 -8.57 -81.08
CA ALA A 136 -2.78 -8.81 -82.22
C ALA A 136 -3.22 -10.03 -83.03
N ALA A 137 -3.55 -11.14 -82.37
CA ALA A 137 -4.08 -12.34 -83.02
C ALA A 137 -5.43 -12.10 -83.70
N LEU A 138 -6.31 -11.28 -83.10
CA LEU A 138 -7.57 -10.88 -83.72
C LEU A 138 -7.33 -10.10 -85.02
N TYR A 139 -6.43 -9.11 -84.99
CA TYR A 139 -6.08 -8.35 -86.19
C TYR A 139 -5.48 -9.22 -87.28
N GLU A 140 -4.65 -10.20 -86.94
CA GLU A 140 -4.10 -11.15 -87.92
C GLU A 140 -5.22 -11.98 -88.58
N ASN A 141 -6.19 -12.45 -87.79
CA ASN A 141 -7.34 -13.18 -88.33
C ASN A 141 -8.21 -12.29 -89.22
N ASP A 142 -8.47 -11.05 -88.82
CA ASP A 142 -9.27 -10.11 -89.60
C ASP A 142 -8.60 -9.74 -90.92
N VAL A 143 -7.29 -9.50 -90.92
CA VAL A 143 -6.53 -9.26 -92.16
C VAL A 143 -6.62 -10.47 -93.08
N ALA A 144 -6.39 -11.69 -92.58
CA ALA A 144 -6.47 -12.90 -93.41
C ALA A 144 -7.87 -13.11 -94.02
N ARG A 145 -8.93 -12.85 -93.25
CA ARG A 145 -10.31 -12.94 -93.71
C ARG A 145 -10.63 -11.88 -94.77
N LEU A 146 -10.17 -10.64 -94.58
CA LEU A 146 -10.38 -9.55 -95.53
C LEU A 146 -9.54 -9.72 -96.80
N ASP A 147 -8.30 -10.19 -96.70
CA ASP A 147 -7.46 -10.52 -97.86
C ASP A 147 -8.15 -11.63 -98.71
N SER A 148 -8.72 -12.65 -98.07
CA SER A 148 -9.52 -13.68 -98.77
C SER A 148 -10.72 -13.09 -99.53
N LEU A 149 -11.40 -12.09 -98.94
CA LEU A 149 -12.51 -11.38 -99.57
C LEU A 149 -12.02 -10.48 -100.72
N ALA A 150 -10.88 -9.83 -100.56
CA ALA A 150 -10.26 -9.01 -101.60
C ALA A 150 -9.85 -9.85 -102.81
N GLU A 151 -9.22 -11.01 -102.60
CA GLU A 151 -8.85 -11.97 -103.65
C GLU A 151 -10.09 -12.48 -104.40
N GLY A 152 -11.15 -12.84 -103.69
CA GLY A 152 -12.43 -13.25 -104.29
C GLY A 152 -13.03 -12.13 -105.15
N GLY A 153 -13.04 -10.90 -104.65
CA GLY A 153 -13.47 -9.71 -105.40
C GLY A 153 -12.64 -9.49 -106.68
N ALA A 154 -11.32 -9.53 -106.58
CA ALA A 154 -10.42 -9.38 -107.72
C ALA A 154 -10.62 -10.47 -108.78
N ALA A 155 -10.83 -11.72 -108.36
CA ALA A 155 -11.10 -12.85 -109.26
C ALA A 155 -12.43 -12.66 -110.03
N LEU A 156 -13.49 -12.21 -109.35
CA LEU A 156 -14.77 -11.91 -109.98
C LEU A 156 -14.65 -10.75 -111.00
N LEU A 157 -13.95 -9.67 -110.62
CA LEU A 157 -13.70 -8.52 -111.49
C LEU A 157 -12.88 -8.90 -112.74
N ALA A 158 -11.88 -9.76 -112.58
CA ALA A 158 -11.09 -10.29 -113.70
C ALA A 158 -11.93 -11.17 -114.64
N GLY A 159 -12.91 -11.90 -114.09
CA GLY A 159 -13.87 -12.72 -114.85
C GLY A 159 -14.86 -11.90 -115.68
N ALA A 160 -15.28 -10.73 -115.21
CA ALA A 160 -16.23 -9.86 -115.90
C ALA A 160 -15.71 -9.27 -117.23
N ARG A 161 -14.39 -9.31 -117.46
CA ARG A 161 -13.78 -8.86 -118.72
C ARG A 161 -13.59 -9.98 -119.75
N ARG A 162 -14.19 -11.15 -119.52
CA ARG A 162 -14.06 -12.33 -120.40
C ARG A 162 -15.37 -12.61 -121.16
N PRO A 163 -15.30 -13.28 -122.32
CA PRO A 163 -16.48 -13.80 -122.98
C PRO A 163 -17.28 -14.72 -122.04
N CYS A 164 -18.61 -14.69 -122.16
CA CYS A 164 -19.49 -15.47 -121.28
C CYS A 164 -19.14 -16.96 -121.35
N PRO A 165 -18.86 -17.64 -120.22
CA PRO A 165 -18.46 -19.04 -120.21
C PRO A 165 -19.58 -20.00 -120.65
N HIS A 166 -20.82 -19.52 -120.72
CA HIS A 166 -21.99 -20.32 -121.11
C HIS A 166 -22.38 -20.13 -122.59
N CYS A 167 -22.28 -18.92 -123.15
CA CYS A 167 -22.72 -18.64 -124.52
C CYS A 167 -21.66 -18.01 -125.43
N GLY A 168 -20.49 -17.68 -124.91
CA GLY A 168 -19.38 -17.09 -125.67
C GLY A 168 -19.54 -15.61 -126.02
N ALA A 169 -20.58 -14.93 -125.54
CA ALA A 169 -20.80 -13.51 -125.83
C ALA A 169 -19.68 -12.62 -125.28
N ASP A 170 -19.07 -11.81 -126.13
CA ASP A 170 -18.06 -10.82 -125.75
C ASP A 170 -18.62 -9.80 -124.74
N PRO A 171 -17.77 -9.20 -123.87
CA PRO A 171 -18.19 -8.27 -122.83
C PRO A 171 -19.08 -7.12 -123.31
N GLU A 172 -18.80 -6.58 -124.51
CA GLU A 172 -19.57 -5.50 -125.13
C GLU A 172 -21.02 -5.89 -125.50
N HIS A 173 -21.31 -7.19 -125.58
CA HIS A 173 -22.63 -7.73 -125.88
C HIS A 173 -23.39 -8.20 -124.62
N GLN A 174 -22.82 -8.03 -123.43
CA GLN A 174 -23.44 -8.41 -122.14
C GLN A 174 -24.24 -7.22 -121.56
N ARG A 175 -25.59 -7.26 -121.66
CA ARG A 175 -26.47 -6.13 -121.30
C ARG A 175 -26.83 -6.02 -119.81
N HIS A 176 -26.64 -7.08 -119.02
CA HIS A 176 -26.97 -7.09 -117.61
C HIS A 176 -25.72 -6.79 -116.78
N SER A 177 -25.75 -5.72 -115.98
CA SER A 177 -24.77 -5.49 -114.92
C SER A 177 -24.99 -6.53 -113.82
N HIS A 178 -24.16 -7.57 -113.79
CA HIS A 178 -24.22 -8.66 -112.80
C HIS A 178 -23.72 -8.24 -111.40
N GLY A 179 -24.06 -7.03 -110.94
CA GLY A 179 -23.62 -6.48 -109.64
C GLY A 179 -22.14 -6.08 -109.59
N MET A 180 -21.45 -6.00 -110.74
CA MET A 180 -19.99 -5.77 -110.78
C MET A 180 -19.55 -4.46 -110.14
N GLY A 181 -20.33 -3.38 -110.26
CA GLY A 181 -20.02 -2.11 -109.60
C GLY A 181 -20.08 -2.17 -108.06
N GLU A 182 -20.94 -3.02 -107.50
CA GLU A 182 -21.01 -3.26 -106.05
C GLU A 182 -19.81 -4.08 -105.58
N ILE A 183 -19.34 -5.02 -106.42
CA ILE A 183 -18.10 -5.79 -106.17
C ILE A 183 -16.89 -4.87 -106.19
N GLU A 184 -16.78 -3.94 -107.15
CA GLU A 184 -15.69 -2.94 -107.20
C GLU A 184 -15.67 -2.06 -105.95
N GLN A 185 -16.83 -1.54 -105.53
CA GLN A 185 -16.94 -0.72 -104.33
C GLN A 185 -16.58 -1.51 -103.06
N THR A 186 -17.07 -2.74 -102.94
CA THR A 186 -16.77 -3.62 -101.80
C THR A 186 -15.29 -3.97 -101.77
N HIS A 187 -14.70 -4.29 -102.91
CA HIS A 187 -13.27 -4.59 -103.03
C HIS A 187 -12.41 -3.39 -102.59
N ALA A 188 -12.71 -2.18 -103.07
CA ALA A 188 -12.00 -0.97 -102.66
C ALA A 188 -12.15 -0.67 -101.15
N ALA A 189 -13.34 -0.91 -100.58
CA ALA A 189 -13.59 -0.75 -99.15
C ALA A 189 -12.82 -1.78 -98.30
N VAL A 190 -12.76 -3.04 -98.74
CA VAL A 190 -11.99 -4.11 -98.08
C VAL A 190 -10.50 -3.78 -98.08
N GLU A 191 -9.94 -3.35 -99.22
CA GLU A 191 -8.54 -2.95 -99.28
C GLU A 191 -8.23 -1.76 -98.35
N ALA A 192 -9.14 -0.79 -98.25
CA ALA A 192 -9.01 0.33 -97.33
C ALA A 192 -9.01 -0.13 -95.86
N GLU A 193 -9.91 -1.04 -95.49
CA GLU A 193 -9.97 -1.58 -94.12
C GLU A 193 -8.72 -2.43 -93.79
N VAL A 194 -8.22 -3.24 -94.73
CA VAL A 194 -6.94 -3.97 -94.55
C VAL A 194 -5.78 -3.01 -94.30
N ARG A 195 -5.68 -1.92 -95.07
CA ARG A 195 -4.65 -0.89 -94.85
C ARG A 195 -4.76 -0.27 -93.46
N LYS A 196 -5.98 0.02 -93.01
CA LYS A 196 -6.23 0.58 -91.67
C LYS A 196 -5.81 -0.41 -90.56
N ILE A 197 -6.23 -1.67 -90.63
CA ILE A 197 -5.88 -2.68 -89.60
C ILE A 197 -4.36 -2.90 -89.55
N ARG A 198 -3.67 -2.89 -90.70
CA ARG A 198 -2.20 -3.00 -90.73
C ARG A 198 -1.49 -1.82 -90.05
N LEU A 199 -2.06 -0.61 -90.12
CA LEU A 199 -1.56 0.54 -89.36
C LEU A 199 -1.80 0.35 -87.85
N GLU A 200 -3.01 -0.06 -87.45
CA GLU A 200 -3.33 -0.37 -86.06
C GLU A 200 -2.43 -1.47 -85.47
N GLN A 201 -2.10 -2.51 -86.25
CA GLN A 201 -1.13 -3.55 -85.88
C GLN A 201 0.27 -2.97 -85.64
N ALA A 202 0.73 -2.05 -86.49
CA ALA A 202 2.03 -1.42 -86.31
C ALA A 202 2.08 -0.57 -85.04
N ASP A 203 0.98 0.12 -84.73
CA ASP A 203 0.83 0.94 -83.52
C ASP A 203 0.77 0.08 -82.25
N LEU A 204 0.01 -1.02 -82.30
CA LEU A 204 -0.06 -2.02 -81.24
C LEU A 204 1.33 -2.60 -80.94
N LYS A 205 2.10 -2.98 -81.97
CA LYS A 205 3.47 -3.50 -81.81
C LYS A 205 4.38 -2.50 -81.10
N ARG A 206 4.34 -1.21 -81.46
CA ARG A 206 5.12 -0.17 -80.78
C ARG A 206 4.73 -0.03 -79.31
N THR A 207 3.44 -0.13 -79.02
CA THR A 207 2.92 -0.06 -77.64
C THR A 207 3.35 -1.27 -76.80
N ILE A 208 3.31 -2.48 -77.37
CA ILE A 208 3.81 -3.70 -76.72
C ILE A 208 5.30 -3.56 -76.37
N VAL A 209 6.13 -3.10 -77.30
CA VAL A 209 7.56 -2.88 -77.06
C VAL A 209 7.79 -1.87 -75.93
N ALA A 210 7.04 -0.76 -75.90
CA ALA A 210 7.14 0.22 -74.82
C ALA A 210 6.74 -0.36 -73.44
N LEU A 211 5.68 -1.17 -73.39
CA LEU A 211 5.25 -1.84 -72.15
C LEU A 211 6.25 -2.90 -71.67
N LEU A 212 6.88 -3.64 -72.59
CA LEU A 212 7.94 -4.59 -72.23
C LEU A 212 9.14 -3.87 -71.61
N GLY A 213 9.58 -2.74 -72.19
CA GLY A 213 10.63 -1.92 -71.60
C GLY A 213 10.27 -1.45 -70.18
N LYS A 214 9.04 -0.94 -70.00
CA LYS A 214 8.56 -0.51 -68.68
C LYS A 214 8.49 -1.67 -67.67
N ARG A 215 8.11 -2.87 -68.10
CA ARG A 215 8.14 -4.07 -67.25
C ARG A 215 9.56 -4.38 -66.78
N ASP A 216 10.53 -4.33 -67.69
CA ASP A 216 11.93 -4.63 -67.37
C ASP A 216 12.51 -3.58 -66.39
N ASP A 217 12.12 -2.31 -66.50
CA ASP A 217 12.47 -1.27 -65.52
C ASP A 217 11.86 -1.54 -64.13
N LEU A 218 10.60 -1.99 -64.08
CA LEU A 218 9.95 -2.39 -62.83
C LEU A 218 10.60 -3.62 -62.21
N ASP A 219 10.95 -4.63 -63.02
CA ASP A 219 11.68 -5.83 -62.57
C ASP A 219 13.02 -5.45 -61.94
N GLY A 220 13.77 -4.55 -62.57
CA GLY A 220 15.02 -4.01 -62.00
C GLY A 220 14.81 -3.28 -60.67
N SER A 221 13.74 -2.50 -60.56
CA SER A 221 13.36 -1.77 -59.34
C SER A 221 12.96 -2.72 -58.21
N ILE A 222 12.12 -3.72 -58.50
CA ILE A 222 11.74 -4.79 -57.57
C ILE A 222 12.99 -5.50 -57.04
N MET A 223 13.90 -5.92 -57.93
CA MET A 223 15.14 -6.58 -57.51
C MET A 223 16.04 -5.70 -56.63
N ALA A 224 16.04 -4.38 -56.83
CA ALA A 224 16.79 -3.44 -56.00
C ALA A 224 16.15 -3.29 -54.62
N LEU A 225 14.83 -3.10 -54.56
CA LEU A 225 14.07 -2.98 -53.31
C LEU A 225 14.16 -4.26 -52.46
N THR A 226 14.09 -5.44 -53.08
CA THR A 226 14.26 -6.72 -52.36
C THR A 226 15.63 -6.80 -51.67
N ARG A 227 16.70 -6.42 -52.38
CA ARG A 227 18.06 -6.39 -51.81
C ARG A 227 18.20 -5.35 -50.69
N GLU A 228 17.53 -4.21 -50.83
CA GLU A 228 17.50 -3.18 -49.78
C GLU A 228 16.82 -3.72 -48.52
N ILE A 229 15.67 -4.39 -48.65
CA ILE A 229 14.96 -5.03 -47.54
C ILE A 229 15.85 -6.06 -46.84
N GLU A 230 16.54 -6.93 -47.58
CA GLU A 230 17.47 -7.90 -47.02
C GLU A 230 18.59 -7.24 -46.20
N GLY A 231 19.10 -6.10 -46.68
CA GLY A 231 20.12 -5.30 -45.98
C GLY A 231 19.58 -4.67 -44.68
N ILE A 232 18.36 -4.13 -44.71
CA ILE A 232 17.69 -3.59 -43.52
C ILE A 232 17.44 -4.71 -42.50
N GLU A 233 16.97 -5.88 -42.95
CA GLU A 233 16.73 -7.03 -42.07
C GLU A 233 18.03 -7.60 -41.46
N ALA A 234 19.13 -7.58 -42.20
CA ALA A 234 20.45 -7.91 -41.65
C ALA A 234 20.86 -6.91 -40.56
N SER A 235 20.65 -5.61 -40.79
CA SER A 235 20.96 -4.56 -39.82
C SER A 235 20.13 -4.70 -38.54
N ILE A 236 18.82 -4.97 -38.67
CA ILE A 236 17.93 -5.25 -37.52
C ILE A 236 18.44 -6.48 -36.75
N ARG A 237 18.79 -7.57 -37.44
CA ARG A 237 19.30 -8.79 -36.79
C ARG A 237 20.61 -8.55 -36.04
N SER A 238 21.47 -7.66 -36.51
CA SER A 238 22.71 -7.30 -35.80
C SER A 238 22.50 -6.39 -34.59
N GLU A 239 21.49 -5.53 -34.60
CA GLU A 239 21.22 -4.58 -33.51
C GLU A 239 20.47 -5.23 -32.34
N LEU A 240 19.61 -6.23 -32.59
CA LEU A 240 18.81 -6.88 -31.54
C LEU A 240 19.63 -7.48 -30.37
N PRO A 241 20.74 -8.23 -30.59
CA PRO A 241 21.55 -8.73 -29.48
C PRO A 241 22.23 -7.62 -28.66
N LEU A 242 22.56 -6.49 -29.31
CA LEU A 242 23.20 -5.35 -28.64
C LEU A 242 22.19 -4.67 -27.72
N GLU A 243 20.97 -4.40 -28.19
CA GLU A 243 19.87 -3.89 -27.36
C GLU A 243 19.60 -4.81 -26.16
N SER A 244 19.51 -6.12 -26.39
CA SER A 244 19.28 -7.09 -25.32
C SER A 244 20.41 -7.10 -24.28
N SER A 245 21.66 -6.99 -24.73
CA SER A 245 22.83 -6.91 -23.85
C SER A 245 22.84 -5.63 -23.02
N ILE A 246 22.50 -4.49 -23.61
CA ILE A 246 22.41 -3.21 -22.92
C ILE A 246 21.32 -3.24 -21.86
N ARG A 247 20.15 -3.79 -22.19
CA ARG A 247 19.06 -3.93 -21.22
C ARG A 247 19.45 -4.83 -20.04
N ALA A 248 20.10 -5.96 -20.31
CA ALA A 248 20.60 -6.84 -19.24
C ALA A 248 21.65 -6.14 -18.36
N ASN A 249 22.52 -5.33 -18.96
CA ASN A 249 23.49 -4.53 -18.22
C ASN A 249 22.81 -3.48 -17.33
N TYR A 250 21.81 -2.77 -17.85
CA TYR A 250 21.01 -1.82 -17.08
C TYR A 250 20.32 -2.49 -15.89
N GLU A 251 19.67 -3.65 -16.10
CA GLU A 251 19.04 -4.43 -15.02
C GLU A 251 20.06 -4.85 -13.95
N CYS A 252 21.30 -5.19 -14.34
CA CYS A 252 22.37 -5.52 -13.40
C CYS A 252 22.82 -4.30 -12.59
N LEU A 253 23.01 -3.16 -13.24
CA LEU A 253 23.37 -1.91 -12.57
C LEU A 253 22.28 -1.44 -11.59
N ASP A 254 21.00 -1.53 -11.98
CA ASP A 254 19.88 -1.16 -11.12
C ASP A 254 19.80 -2.06 -9.87
N GLN A 255 20.02 -3.37 -10.02
CA GLN A 255 20.10 -4.29 -8.89
C GLN A 255 21.27 -3.96 -7.95
N ALA A 256 22.44 -3.62 -8.50
CA ALA A 256 23.61 -3.23 -7.72
C ALA A 256 23.35 -1.93 -6.94
N ARG A 257 22.74 -0.94 -7.59
CA ARG A 257 22.36 0.35 -7.00
C ARG A 257 21.33 0.20 -5.90
N GLU A 258 20.31 -0.62 -6.11
CA GLU A 258 19.30 -0.92 -5.11
C GLU A 258 19.92 -1.66 -3.90
N HIS A 259 20.91 -2.54 -4.12
CA HIS A 259 21.69 -3.11 -3.03
C HIS A 259 22.49 -2.05 -2.24
N VAL A 260 23.15 -1.11 -2.93
CA VAL A 260 23.90 -0.01 -2.28
C VAL A 260 22.97 0.92 -1.48
N ARG A 261 21.81 1.29 -2.04
CA ARG A 261 20.79 2.13 -1.38
C ARG A 261 20.26 1.53 -0.10
N ARG A 262 20.06 0.20 -0.07
CA ARG A 262 19.71 -0.50 1.18
C ARG A 262 20.80 -0.35 2.23
N GLY A 263 22.07 -0.47 1.86
CA GLY A 263 23.20 -0.24 2.77
C GLY A 263 23.22 1.18 3.34
N LEU A 264 23.05 2.20 2.47
CA LEU A 264 22.96 3.60 2.88
C LEU A 264 21.76 3.86 3.81
N SER A 265 20.62 3.19 3.58
CA SER A 265 19.46 3.26 4.48
C SER A 265 19.76 2.70 5.87
N VAL A 266 20.50 1.57 5.95
CA VAL A 266 20.96 1.01 7.23
C VAL A 266 21.93 1.97 7.94
N MET A 267 22.84 2.63 7.21
CA MET A 267 23.73 3.65 7.78
C MET A 267 22.96 4.83 8.38
N ARG A 268 22.00 5.39 7.65
CA ARG A 268 21.12 6.47 8.17
C ARG A 268 20.38 6.02 9.42
N ARG A 269 19.87 4.77 9.44
CA ARG A 269 19.22 4.20 10.64
C ARG A 269 20.16 4.13 11.84
N ILE A 270 21.43 3.78 11.64
CA ILE A 270 22.44 3.77 12.70
C ILE A 270 22.66 5.19 13.22
N GLU A 271 22.87 6.17 12.34
CA GLU A 271 23.06 7.58 12.72
C GLU A 271 21.87 8.12 13.54
N ASP A 272 20.64 7.83 13.11
CA ASP A 272 19.42 8.21 13.82
C ASP A 272 19.34 7.56 15.21
N LEU A 273 19.66 6.27 15.31
CA LEU A 273 19.68 5.55 16.60
C LEU A 273 20.78 6.09 17.53
N GLU A 274 21.95 6.45 17.00
CA GLU A 274 23.03 7.08 17.78
C GLU A 274 22.65 8.48 18.27
N ALA A 275 21.97 9.28 17.44
CA ALA A 275 21.42 10.58 17.84
C ALA A 275 20.38 10.40 18.96
N ARG A 276 19.46 9.44 18.81
CA ARG A 276 18.45 9.11 19.81
C ARG A 276 19.07 8.62 21.11
N LYS A 277 20.11 7.78 21.04
CA LYS A 277 20.87 7.32 22.21
C LYS A 277 21.48 8.49 22.97
N ARG A 278 22.08 9.46 22.26
CA ARG A 278 22.65 10.67 22.88
C ARG A 278 21.58 11.52 23.57
N GLU A 279 20.41 11.69 22.94
CA GLU A 279 19.27 12.41 23.51
C GLU A 279 18.79 11.76 24.82
N ILE A 280 18.58 10.45 24.81
CA ILE A 280 18.13 9.68 25.99
C ILE A 280 19.21 9.65 27.08
N ALA A 281 20.49 9.57 26.72
CA ALA A 281 21.59 9.62 27.67
C ALA A 281 21.71 11.00 28.35
N ALA A 282 21.28 12.08 27.69
CA ALA A 282 21.25 13.42 28.26
C ALA A 282 20.07 13.65 29.24
N PHE A 283 19.12 12.70 29.33
CA PHE A 283 17.99 12.79 30.24
C PHE A 283 18.45 12.88 31.70
N LYS A 284 17.94 13.89 32.41
CA LYS A 284 18.11 14.04 33.86
C LYS A 284 16.78 13.78 34.56
N PRO A 285 16.73 12.87 35.56
CA PRO A 285 15.50 12.61 36.28
C PRO A 285 15.04 13.87 37.01
N THR A 286 13.76 14.20 36.86
CA THR A 286 13.17 15.35 37.52
C THR A 286 12.94 14.99 38.99
N SER A 287 13.54 15.75 39.90
CA SER A 287 13.29 15.58 41.34
C SER A 287 11.83 15.91 41.66
N LEU A 288 11.23 15.13 42.57
CA LEU A 288 9.91 15.48 43.11
C LEU A 288 9.97 16.89 43.73
N PRO A 289 9.04 17.81 43.38
CA PRO A 289 8.97 19.13 43.99
C PRO A 289 8.89 19.04 45.52
N ARG A 290 9.50 19.99 46.24
CA ARG A 290 9.30 20.11 47.70
C ARG A 290 7.81 20.28 47.99
N GLY A 291 7.24 19.36 48.78
CA GLY A 291 5.80 19.30 49.04
C GLY A 291 5.05 18.27 48.21
N SER A 292 5.75 17.39 47.46
CA SER A 292 5.13 16.27 46.76
C SER A 292 4.29 15.42 47.70
N VAL A 293 3.02 15.25 47.33
CA VAL A 293 2.01 14.64 48.18
C VAL A 293 1.97 13.13 47.94
N VAL A 294 2.33 12.34 48.95
CA VAL A 294 2.12 10.88 48.93
C VAL A 294 0.62 10.60 49.05
N ALA A 295 0.13 9.58 48.33
CA ALA A 295 -1.26 9.17 48.40
C ALA A 295 -1.68 8.82 49.85
N GLY A 296 -2.78 9.41 50.31
CA GLY A 296 -3.34 9.19 51.64
C GLY A 296 -2.93 10.21 52.74
N VAL A 297 -3.16 9.85 54.01
CA VAL A 297 -3.13 10.76 55.18
C VAL A 297 -1.73 10.83 55.76
N SER A 298 -1.24 12.05 56.07
CA SER A 298 0.06 12.23 56.70
C SER A 298 0.08 11.68 58.13
N GLY A 299 1.26 11.31 58.62
CA GLY A 299 1.43 10.77 59.98
C GLY A 299 0.83 11.66 61.06
N SER A 300 1.05 12.98 61.00
CA SER A 300 0.53 13.93 61.99
C SER A 300 -1.00 13.97 62.07
N ILE A 301 -1.69 13.98 60.91
CA ILE A 301 -3.15 14.00 60.84
C ILE A 301 -3.71 12.64 61.23
N GLY A 302 -3.04 11.56 60.83
CA GLY A 302 -3.36 10.20 61.22
C GLY A 302 -3.27 9.99 62.74
N ASP A 303 -2.22 10.51 63.38
CA ASP A 303 -2.03 10.42 64.83
C ASP A 303 -3.08 11.21 65.60
N GLU A 304 -3.43 12.41 65.12
CA GLU A 304 -4.51 13.19 65.72
C GLU A 304 -5.86 12.47 65.60
N PHE A 305 -6.14 11.87 64.44
CA PHE A 305 -7.31 11.01 64.25
C PHE A 305 -7.29 9.78 65.18
N ALA A 306 -6.13 9.14 65.38
CA ALA A 306 -6.00 8.02 66.29
C ALA A 306 -6.29 8.41 67.76
N GLN A 307 -5.96 9.64 68.17
CA GLN A 307 -6.30 10.17 69.49
C GLN A 307 -7.82 10.32 69.68
N ASP A 308 -8.56 10.80 68.67
CA ASP A 308 -10.02 10.87 68.71
C ASP A 308 -10.63 9.46 68.86
N VAL A 309 -10.11 8.47 68.14
CA VAL A 309 -10.53 7.07 68.27
C VAL A 309 -10.21 6.52 69.67
N GLN A 310 -9.05 6.85 70.24
CA GLN A 310 -8.67 6.46 71.59
C GLN A 310 -9.64 7.05 72.63
N ALA A 311 -10.01 8.32 72.50
CA ALA A 311 -10.98 8.98 73.38
C ALA A 311 -12.36 8.31 73.32
N ILE A 312 -12.80 7.88 72.13
CA ILE A 312 -14.03 7.10 71.95
C ILE A 312 -13.95 5.77 72.70
N LEU A 313 -12.86 5.02 72.56
CA LEU A 313 -12.67 3.75 73.27
C LEU A 313 -12.62 3.94 74.80
N HIS A 314 -12.02 5.03 75.29
CA HIS A 314 -12.08 5.40 76.70
C HIS A 314 -13.50 5.70 77.17
N ALA A 315 -14.28 6.48 76.40
CA ALA A 315 -15.67 6.80 76.71
C ALA A 315 -16.55 5.53 76.76
N TRP A 316 -16.24 4.55 75.91
CA TRP A 316 -16.89 3.23 75.90
C TRP A 316 -16.42 2.29 77.01
N ARG A 317 -15.47 2.74 77.85
CA ARG A 317 -14.88 1.94 78.93
C ARG A 317 -14.28 0.64 78.42
N TYR A 318 -13.52 0.71 77.32
CA TYR A 318 -12.78 -0.43 76.80
C TYR A 318 -11.91 -1.06 77.92
N PRO A 319 -11.83 -2.40 78.03
CA PRO A 319 -11.03 -3.05 79.07
C PRO A 319 -9.54 -2.69 78.98
N GLY A 320 -8.98 -2.18 80.08
CA GLY A 320 -7.60 -1.70 80.15
C GLY A 320 -7.40 -0.30 79.56
N PRO A 321 -6.16 0.22 79.54
CA PRO A 321 -5.85 1.51 78.91
C PRO A 321 -5.63 1.32 77.39
N PRO A 322 -6.61 1.60 76.50
CA PRO A 322 -6.42 1.47 75.07
C PRO A 322 -5.35 2.47 74.57
N ARG A 323 -4.36 1.98 73.81
CA ARG A 323 -3.45 2.82 73.03
C ARG A 323 -3.76 2.66 71.56
N VAL A 324 -4.18 3.73 70.89
CA VAL A 324 -4.49 3.71 69.46
C VAL A 324 -3.44 4.52 68.71
N SER A 325 -2.92 3.96 67.63
CA SER A 325 -2.01 4.65 66.69
C SER A 325 -2.46 4.42 65.26
N PHE A 326 -2.01 5.28 64.34
CA PHE A 326 -2.35 5.20 62.93
C PHE A 326 -1.20 4.59 62.13
N ASP A 327 -1.51 3.60 61.29
CA ASP A 327 -0.54 3.02 60.36
C ASP A 327 -0.60 3.74 59.02
N THR A 328 0.42 4.55 58.72
CA THR A 328 0.54 5.34 57.48
C THR A 328 0.70 4.48 56.22
N LYS A 329 1.07 3.20 56.32
CA LYS A 329 1.14 2.31 55.16
C LYS A 329 -0.24 1.77 54.81
N THR A 330 -0.94 1.20 55.79
CA THR A 330 -2.26 0.57 55.58
C THR A 330 -3.42 1.53 55.66
N HIS A 331 -3.22 2.74 56.19
CA HIS A 331 -4.26 3.73 56.46
C HIS A 331 -5.40 3.14 57.32
N ASP A 332 -5.03 2.40 58.36
CA ASP A 332 -5.92 1.79 59.35
C ASP A 332 -5.35 2.09 60.76
N ILE A 333 -6.13 1.79 61.80
CA ILE A 333 -5.73 1.95 63.20
C ILE A 333 -5.15 0.65 63.77
N THR A 334 -4.20 0.81 64.69
CA THR A 334 -3.65 -0.29 65.51
C THR A 334 -4.04 -0.08 66.97
N LEU A 335 -4.34 -1.15 67.69
CA LEU A 335 -4.68 -1.12 69.12
C LEU A 335 -3.60 -1.87 69.90
N ASN A 336 -2.94 -1.17 70.83
CA ASN A 336 -1.84 -1.71 71.65
C ASN A 336 -0.71 -2.36 70.83
N GLY A 337 -0.45 -1.84 69.63
CA GLY A 337 0.56 -2.35 68.69
C GLY A 337 0.04 -3.42 67.71
N ASP A 338 -1.14 -4.00 67.97
CA ASP A 338 -1.74 -4.99 67.08
C ASP A 338 -2.57 -4.31 65.98
N SER A 339 -2.40 -4.78 64.74
CA SER A 339 -3.27 -4.36 63.64
C SER A 339 -4.72 -4.74 63.94
N ARG A 340 -5.67 -3.91 63.48
CA ARG A 340 -7.10 -4.26 63.58
C ARG A 340 -7.36 -5.66 63.01
N ARG A 341 -6.77 -6.03 61.87
CA ARG A 341 -6.95 -7.36 61.27
C ARG A 341 -6.48 -8.51 62.17
N GLY A 342 -5.45 -8.30 62.99
CA GLY A 342 -4.92 -9.29 63.94
C GLY A 342 -5.84 -9.57 65.14
N ASN A 343 -6.84 -8.72 65.38
CA ASN A 343 -7.75 -8.83 66.51
C ASN A 343 -8.96 -9.77 66.24
N GLY A 344 -9.59 -10.28 67.30
CA GLY A 344 -10.78 -11.14 67.21
C GLY A 344 -12.00 -10.45 66.57
N LYS A 345 -12.96 -11.22 66.04
CA LYS A 345 -14.15 -10.68 65.33
C LYS A 345 -14.89 -9.58 66.10
N GLY A 346 -15.02 -9.72 67.42
CA GLY A 346 -15.65 -8.72 68.29
C GLY A 346 -14.87 -7.41 68.38
N VAL A 347 -13.58 -7.49 68.70
CA VAL A 347 -12.69 -6.31 68.79
C VAL A 347 -12.55 -5.62 67.43
N ARG A 348 -12.52 -6.38 66.33
CA ARG A 348 -12.53 -5.81 64.97
C ARG A 348 -13.78 -5.02 64.66
N ALA A 349 -14.96 -5.51 65.05
CA ALA A 349 -16.21 -4.81 64.86
C ALA A 349 -16.29 -3.54 65.71
N LEU A 350 -15.79 -3.61 66.95
CA LEU A 350 -15.65 -2.47 67.84
C LEU A 350 -14.71 -1.41 67.25
N MET A 351 -13.51 -1.78 66.85
CA MET A 351 -12.51 -0.88 66.24
C MET A 351 -13.01 -0.27 64.93
N HIS A 352 -13.72 -1.03 64.09
CA HIS A 352 -14.30 -0.50 62.86
C HIS A 352 -15.37 0.57 63.17
N SER A 353 -16.19 0.33 64.20
CA SER A 353 -17.21 1.28 64.64
C SER A 353 -16.59 2.53 65.26
N ALA A 354 -15.57 2.35 66.11
CA ALA A 354 -14.80 3.44 66.70
C ALA A 354 -14.08 4.27 65.63
N PHE A 355 -13.56 3.64 64.58
CA PHE A 355 -12.96 4.33 63.43
C PHE A 355 -13.98 5.22 62.71
N LYS A 356 -15.16 4.69 62.35
CA LYS A 356 -16.20 5.47 61.64
C LYS A 356 -16.72 6.63 62.50
N ILE A 357 -16.91 6.42 63.80
CA ILE A 357 -17.27 7.49 64.73
C ILE A 357 -16.12 8.47 64.89
N GLY A 358 -14.88 8.00 64.93
CA GLY A 358 -13.68 8.83 64.94
C GLY A 358 -13.65 9.77 63.75
N VAL A 359 -14.02 9.30 62.55
CA VAL A 359 -14.06 10.16 61.35
C VAL A 359 -15.09 11.27 61.54
N PHE A 360 -16.27 10.93 62.04
CA PHE A 360 -17.31 11.92 62.34
C PHE A 360 -16.87 12.93 63.40
N VAL A 361 -16.28 12.47 64.52
CA VAL A 361 -15.80 13.33 65.61
C VAL A 361 -14.69 14.25 65.10
N PHE A 362 -13.72 13.70 64.37
CA PHE A 362 -12.62 14.44 63.78
C PHE A 362 -13.15 15.51 62.81
N CYS A 363 -14.02 15.13 61.87
CA CYS A 363 -14.59 16.07 60.91
C CYS A 363 -15.37 17.19 61.60
N ARG A 364 -16.16 16.86 62.62
CA ARG A 364 -16.91 17.86 63.40
C ARG A 364 -16.00 18.81 64.18
N ARG A 365 -14.93 18.29 64.78
CA ARG A 365 -13.97 19.07 65.56
C ARG A 365 -13.21 20.07 64.69
N HIS A 366 -12.95 19.70 63.44
CA HIS A 366 -12.19 20.50 62.47
C HIS A 366 -13.06 21.26 61.44
N GLY A 367 -14.39 21.22 61.56
CA GLY A 367 -15.29 21.89 60.62
C GLY A 367 -15.27 21.33 59.19
N LEU A 368 -14.88 20.07 59.03
CA LEU A 368 -14.74 19.38 57.73
C LEU A 368 -16.08 18.77 57.27
N PRO A 369 -16.30 18.63 55.95
CA PRO A 369 -17.55 18.10 55.41
C PRO A 369 -17.75 16.63 55.81
N HIS A 370 -18.82 16.37 56.57
CA HIS A 370 -19.30 15.03 56.90
C HIS A 370 -20.83 15.03 56.87
N PRO A 371 -21.51 13.95 56.42
CA PRO A 371 -22.98 13.85 56.33
C PRO A 371 -23.80 14.08 57.61
N GLY A 372 -23.18 14.41 58.75
CA GLY A 372 -23.87 14.63 60.03
C GLY A 372 -24.48 13.38 60.69
N ILE A 373 -24.60 12.26 59.97
CA ILE A 373 -25.30 11.05 60.38
C ILE A 373 -24.38 9.83 60.23
N ILE A 374 -24.42 8.91 61.19
CA ILE A 374 -23.78 7.59 61.11
C ILE A 374 -24.83 6.53 61.41
N ALA A 375 -24.96 5.54 60.54
CA ALA A 375 -25.75 4.33 60.78
C ALA A 375 -24.82 3.17 61.15
N LEU A 376 -25.04 2.56 62.32
CA LEU A 376 -24.31 1.38 62.78
C LEU A 376 -25.30 0.25 63.02
N ASP A 377 -25.27 -0.79 62.17
CA ASP A 377 -26.09 -1.98 62.37
C ASP A 377 -25.37 -2.99 63.26
N SER A 378 -25.85 -3.13 64.49
CA SER A 378 -25.44 -4.16 65.45
C SER A 378 -23.91 -4.28 65.69
N PRO A 379 -23.17 -3.17 65.93
CA PRO A 379 -21.70 -3.14 65.95
C PRO A 379 -21.07 -3.99 67.07
N LEU A 380 -21.85 -4.31 68.12
CA LEU A 380 -21.38 -5.02 69.31
C LEU A 380 -21.84 -6.48 69.40
N LEU A 381 -22.57 -7.00 68.41
CA LEU A 381 -23.17 -8.35 68.47
C LEU A 381 -22.13 -9.45 68.74
N SER A 382 -20.91 -9.28 68.21
CA SER A 382 -19.80 -10.22 68.35
C SER A 382 -18.79 -9.83 69.43
N TYR A 383 -18.98 -8.67 70.09
CA TYR A 383 -18.09 -8.19 71.14
C TYR A 383 -18.47 -8.84 72.48
N ARG A 384 -17.47 -9.39 73.18
CA ARG A 384 -17.65 -9.98 74.51
C ARG A 384 -16.63 -9.34 75.43
N ASP A 385 -17.11 -8.71 76.50
CA ASP A 385 -16.26 -8.17 77.56
C ASP A 385 -15.68 -9.34 78.38
N GLY A 386 -14.35 -9.45 78.40
CA GLY A 386 -13.63 -10.49 79.13
C GLY A 386 -13.75 -10.39 80.64
N HIS A 387 -14.25 -9.28 81.19
CA HIS A 387 -14.34 -9.04 82.64
C HIS A 387 -15.75 -9.16 83.25
N LYS A 388 -16.80 -9.36 82.44
CA LYS A 388 -18.20 -9.54 82.94
C LYS A 388 -18.96 -10.72 82.32
N SER A 389 -18.27 -11.74 81.81
CA SER A 389 -18.92 -13.02 81.50
C SER A 389 -18.89 -13.96 82.71
N ARG A 390 -20.06 -14.52 83.08
CA ARG A 390 -20.21 -15.58 84.12
C ARG A 390 -19.54 -16.92 83.75
N HIS A 391 -18.76 -16.93 82.68
CA HIS A 391 -17.83 -17.99 82.32
C HIS A 391 -16.45 -17.35 82.31
N GLY A 392 -15.53 -17.92 83.09
CA GLY A 392 -14.15 -17.45 83.26
C GLY A 392 -13.35 -17.39 81.95
N PRO A 393 -12.04 -17.14 81.99
CA PRO A 393 -11.24 -16.84 80.81
C PRO A 393 -11.42 -17.92 79.74
N PHE A 394 -11.77 -17.50 78.51
CA PHE A 394 -12.15 -18.39 77.43
C PHE A 394 -10.99 -19.32 77.01
N GLY A 395 -11.06 -20.57 77.49
CA GLY A 395 -10.61 -21.74 76.76
C GLY A 395 -11.57 -22.08 75.61
N ARG A 396 -11.04 -22.75 74.59
CA ARG A 396 -11.70 -23.13 73.33
C ARG A 396 -13.01 -23.92 73.54
N GLY A 397 -14.07 -23.62 72.76
CA GLY A 397 -15.09 -24.63 72.40
C GLY A 397 -16.58 -24.23 72.42
N ARG A 398 -17.19 -24.34 71.23
CA ARG A 398 -18.60 -24.57 70.81
C ARG A 398 -19.79 -24.42 71.79
N GLY A 399 -20.79 -23.64 71.32
CA GLY A 399 -22.17 -24.11 71.08
C GLY A 399 -23.23 -23.99 72.20
N ALA A 400 -24.18 -23.04 72.05
CA ALA A 400 -25.64 -23.22 72.27
C ALA A 400 -26.37 -21.85 72.22
N ARG A 401 -27.58 -21.84 71.65
CA ARG A 401 -28.49 -20.68 71.47
C ARG A 401 -29.49 -20.58 72.62
N ARG A 402 -29.90 -19.35 73.02
CA ARG A 402 -31.30 -18.85 73.11
C ARG A 402 -31.35 -17.41 73.69
N PRO A 403 -32.46 -16.67 73.47
CA PRO A 403 -32.44 -15.20 73.36
C PRO A 403 -32.78 -14.50 74.68
N TYR A 404 -32.30 -13.26 74.85
CA TYR A 404 -32.84 -12.35 75.85
C TYR A 404 -33.05 -10.98 75.20
N GLN A 405 -34.31 -10.56 75.14
CA GLN A 405 -34.71 -9.19 74.84
C GLN A 405 -34.44 -8.34 76.07
N ALA A 406 -33.72 -7.24 75.91
CA ALA A 406 -33.78 -6.12 76.84
C ALA A 406 -33.57 -4.82 76.06
N GLN A 407 -34.48 -3.88 76.30
CA GLN A 407 -34.67 -2.62 75.60
C GLN A 407 -33.43 -1.72 75.65
N ALA A 408 -33.15 -1.05 74.53
CA ALA A 408 -32.08 -0.06 74.42
C ALA A 408 -32.51 1.27 75.07
N PRO A 409 -31.74 1.85 76.01
CA PRO A 409 -31.82 3.27 76.27
C PRO A 409 -30.97 4.01 75.23
N PHE A 410 -31.52 5.10 74.70
CA PHE A 410 -30.89 6.00 73.75
C PHE A 410 -29.45 6.39 74.15
N LEU A 411 -28.51 6.18 73.24
CA LEU A 411 -27.15 6.74 73.30
C LEU A 411 -27.24 8.27 73.17
N ARG A 412 -27.03 9.00 74.27
CA ARG A 412 -26.78 10.44 74.23
C ARG A 412 -25.32 10.71 73.89
N VAL A 413 -25.11 11.49 72.83
CA VAL A 413 -23.83 12.14 72.51
C VAL A 413 -23.68 13.36 73.42
N PRO A 414 -22.50 13.63 74.01
CA PRO A 414 -22.30 14.85 74.79
C PRO A 414 -22.34 16.08 73.87
N ALA A 415 -23.07 17.12 74.28
CA ALA A 415 -23.00 18.44 73.66
C ALA A 415 -21.67 19.12 74.05
N PRO A 416 -21.01 19.86 73.15
CA PRO A 416 -19.84 20.65 73.50
C PRO A 416 -20.27 21.98 74.13
N ASP A 417 -19.53 22.41 75.15
CA ASP A 417 -19.63 23.75 75.73
C ASP A 417 -19.44 24.81 74.65
N GLN A 418 -20.38 25.75 74.57
CA GLN A 418 -20.25 26.96 73.77
C GLN A 418 -19.28 27.92 74.46
N ARG A 419 -18.19 28.28 73.78
CA ARG A 419 -17.57 29.60 73.85
C ARG A 419 -17.18 30.06 72.46
#